data_AF-A0A5J4VP70-F1
#
_entry.id   AF-A0A5J4VP70-F1
#
_cell.length_a   1.000
_cell.length_b   1.000
_cell.length_c   1.000
_cell.angle_alpha   90.00
_cell.angle_beta   90.00
_cell.angle_gamma   90.00
#
_symmetry.space_group_name_H-M   'P 1'
#
loop_
_entity.id
_entity.type
_entity.pdbx_description
1 polymer ?
#
loop_
_entity_poly.entity_id
_entity_poly.type
_entity_poly.pdbx_seq_one_letter_code
_entity_poly.pdbx_strand_id
1 'polypeptide(L)'
;RATALRTSAGIIYTDPNDFPVAIEYSERCGLILLVSAKVNPKDGLIGVNVQGQVLQIGVDERAIVPYVTQKLQNVPLAVRIAGLAKLSGCEDLFIQQFEANFLAYNYGETAKMAVIAPGGVLRTLQFIQRFKTALPIGGGAPPLMQYLAVLLSHRRLNEQESLELVGPVVQQGRKDMAERWLRDGKITASEPLGNFLRTVDLNFALSENLSCDAHEKAVQTYAELGELGKLIAYCKQTGYRAPYGDLLRGLCQNPEGPLIETSEAMEIMFQKELIKEQTGLMLEVLKADLPKQSRLQTRFFEILLLCRPDIVNVIFGRSLFHEYDQSYIGGCCETAGLFHRALEHYTELADILRCIAHTDQIPAEFIVSYVGEISKQKEPKYGYECLRSKNNVRLCTDIANSWAGKVLDRREIIHIFEENKMIEAVYLHLQSIASTLEENDLEFSFIRAAVQMQQLKEVEIVVRDSTHYDAVEMRDFLMEKNLPDSKSFTHIY
;
A
#
# COMPACT_ATOMS: atom_id res chain seq x y z
N ARG A 1 -32.73 -38.51 -44.41
CA ARG A 1 -32.61 -39.83 -45.07
C ARG A 1 -32.18 -39.56 -46.51
N ALA A 2 -30.92 -39.83 -46.85
CA ALA A 2 -30.46 -39.79 -48.24
C ALA A 2 -29.68 -41.09 -48.50
N THR A 3 -30.15 -41.83 -49.48
CA THR A 3 -29.65 -43.13 -49.95
C THR A 3 -29.20 -42.91 -51.37
N ALA A 4 -27.93 -43.18 -51.68
CA ALA A 4 -27.53 -43.52 -53.05
C ALA A 4 -26.19 -44.29 -53.03
N LEU A 5 -26.32 -45.61 -53.12
CA LEU A 5 -25.32 -46.52 -53.67
C LEU A 5 -25.56 -46.59 -55.18
N ARG A 6 -24.52 -46.52 -56.01
CA ARG A 6 -24.47 -47.42 -57.17
C ARG A 6 -23.05 -47.74 -57.63
N THR A 7 -22.94 -49.04 -57.90
CA THR A 7 -21.86 -49.90 -58.40
C THR A 7 -21.21 -49.46 -59.71
N SER A 8 -19.95 -49.87 -59.89
CA SER A 8 -19.21 -50.02 -61.16
C SER A 8 -19.40 -48.87 -62.18
N ALA A 9 -18.41 -47.98 -62.21
CA ALA A 9 -18.27 -46.78 -63.05
C ALA A 9 -19.07 -45.54 -62.58
N GLY A 10 -18.33 -44.59 -61.98
CA GLY A 10 -18.73 -43.18 -61.91
C GLY A 10 -19.45 -42.72 -60.63
N ILE A 11 -18.72 -41.91 -59.85
CA ILE A 11 -19.16 -40.99 -58.79
C ILE A 11 -19.56 -41.63 -57.45
N ILE A 12 -18.79 -41.31 -56.40
CA ILE A 12 -19.12 -41.63 -55.01
C ILE A 12 -18.89 -40.40 -54.12
N TYR A 13 -19.51 -39.26 -54.43
CA TYR A 13 -19.95 -38.27 -53.42
C TYR A 13 -20.68 -37.12 -54.12
N THR A 14 -21.92 -36.84 -53.69
CA THR A 14 -22.62 -35.58 -53.95
C THR A 14 -22.88 -34.92 -52.61
N ASP A 15 -22.29 -33.74 -52.40
CA ASP A 15 -22.62 -32.87 -51.26
C ASP A 15 -24.13 -32.53 -51.33
N PRO A 16 -24.88 -32.44 -50.21
CA PRO A 16 -26.23 -31.85 -50.19
C PRO A 16 -26.36 -30.45 -50.79
N ASN A 17 -25.26 -29.79 -51.19
CA ASN A 17 -25.25 -28.51 -51.92
C ASN A 17 -24.93 -28.64 -53.43
N ASP A 18 -25.18 -29.78 -54.08
CA ASP A 18 -25.14 -29.96 -55.55
C ASP A 18 -23.77 -29.74 -56.25
N PHE A 19 -22.66 -30.19 -55.64
CA PHE A 19 -21.38 -30.28 -56.34
C PHE A 19 -20.90 -31.74 -56.48
N PRO A 20 -20.72 -32.27 -57.71
CA PRO A 20 -20.22 -33.62 -57.92
C PRO A 20 -18.71 -33.67 -57.65
N VAL A 21 -18.29 -34.46 -56.67
CA VAL A 21 -16.88 -34.76 -56.44
C VAL A 21 -16.56 -36.09 -57.13
N ALA A 22 -15.72 -36.05 -58.16
CA ALA A 22 -15.23 -37.26 -58.82
C ALA A 22 -14.09 -37.86 -57.99
N ILE A 23 -14.34 -39.00 -57.35
CA ILE A 23 -13.30 -39.84 -56.75
C ILE A 23 -12.88 -40.85 -57.82
N GLU A 24 -11.60 -40.84 -58.19
CA GLU A 24 -11.02 -41.73 -59.19
C GLU A 24 -10.98 -43.18 -58.65
N TYR A 25 -11.49 -44.13 -59.43
CA TYR A 25 -11.50 -45.55 -59.10
C TYR A 25 -10.20 -46.21 -59.56
N SER A 26 -9.46 -46.83 -58.64
CA SER A 26 -8.27 -47.63 -59.00
C SER A 26 -8.67 -49.11 -59.17
N GLU A 27 -8.48 -49.65 -60.37
CA GLU A 27 -8.74 -51.06 -60.72
C GLU A 27 -7.89 -52.09 -59.94
N ARG A 28 -6.92 -51.66 -59.13
CA ARG A 28 -5.97 -52.57 -58.45
C ARG A 28 -6.57 -53.48 -57.39
N CYS A 29 -7.78 -53.23 -56.89
CA CYS A 29 -8.27 -53.88 -55.66
C CYS A 29 -9.48 -54.81 -55.76
N GLY A 30 -10.09 -55.03 -56.94
CA GLY A 30 -11.15 -56.03 -57.14
C GLY A 30 -12.18 -56.14 -55.99
N LEU A 31 -12.79 -55.02 -55.62
CA LEU A 31 -13.58 -54.87 -54.38
C LEU A 31 -15.06 -55.24 -54.59
N ILE A 32 -15.55 -56.21 -53.83
CA ILE A 32 -16.99 -56.37 -53.54
C ILE A 32 -17.18 -55.97 -52.08
N LEU A 33 -17.87 -54.86 -51.81
CA LEU A 33 -18.18 -54.40 -50.45
C LEU A 33 -19.29 -55.27 -49.83
N LEU A 34 -18.93 -56.23 -48.97
CA LEU A 34 -19.90 -57.16 -48.35
C LEU A 34 -20.50 -56.66 -47.02
N VAL A 35 -19.84 -55.74 -46.31
CA VAL A 35 -20.37 -55.14 -45.06
C VAL A 35 -19.79 -53.73 -44.92
N SER A 36 -20.61 -52.71 -44.68
CA SER A 36 -20.14 -51.38 -44.23
C SER A 36 -20.49 -51.19 -42.76
N ALA A 37 -19.46 -50.99 -41.93
CA ALA A 37 -19.61 -50.61 -40.54
C ALA A 37 -19.00 -49.21 -40.37
N LYS A 38 -19.78 -48.26 -39.88
CA LYS A 38 -19.28 -46.92 -39.55
C LYS A 38 -18.50 -47.03 -38.24
N VAL A 39 -17.17 -46.99 -38.31
CA VAL A 39 -16.30 -47.02 -37.13
C VAL A 39 -15.55 -45.70 -37.07
N ASN A 40 -15.73 -44.92 -36.01
CA ASN A 40 -15.01 -43.66 -35.81
C ASN A 40 -13.93 -43.86 -34.72
N PRO A 41 -12.74 -43.23 -34.87
CA PRO A 41 -12.65 -41.75 -34.91
C PRO A 41 -11.75 -41.15 -36.01
N LYS A 42 -11.57 -41.79 -37.18
CA LYS A 42 -11.05 -41.13 -38.39
C LYS A 42 -11.88 -41.59 -39.59
N ASP A 43 -12.81 -40.74 -40.00
CA ASP A 43 -13.93 -41.01 -40.91
C ASP A 43 -13.51 -41.76 -42.19
N GLY A 44 -13.65 -43.08 -42.19
CA GLY A 44 -13.29 -43.95 -43.30
C GLY A 44 -14.28 -45.09 -43.51
N LEU A 45 -14.18 -45.74 -44.66
CA LEU A 45 -14.93 -46.94 -45.05
C LEU A 45 -14.05 -48.17 -44.88
N ILE A 46 -14.57 -49.21 -44.24
CA ILE A 46 -13.91 -50.52 -44.14
C ILE A 46 -14.71 -51.52 -44.97
N GLY A 47 -14.01 -52.36 -45.74
CA GLY A 47 -14.61 -53.43 -46.54
C GLY A 47 -13.70 -54.65 -46.60
N VAL A 48 -14.27 -55.80 -46.96
CA VAL A 48 -13.53 -57.05 -47.16
C VAL A 48 -13.63 -57.45 -48.63
N ASN A 49 -12.51 -57.70 -49.30
CA ASN A 49 -12.54 -58.14 -50.69
C ASN A 49 -12.84 -59.65 -50.82
N VAL A 50 -13.05 -60.11 -52.05
CA VAL A 50 -13.33 -61.54 -52.35
C VAL A 50 -12.18 -62.49 -51.98
N GLN A 51 -10.99 -61.95 -51.68
CA GLN A 51 -9.82 -62.70 -51.22
C GLN A 51 -9.72 -62.75 -49.67
N GLY A 52 -10.70 -62.17 -48.95
CA GLY A 52 -10.72 -62.13 -47.49
C GLY A 52 -9.83 -61.05 -46.86
N GLN A 53 -9.28 -60.13 -47.65
CA GLN A 53 -8.46 -59.02 -47.13
C GLN A 53 -9.35 -57.90 -46.58
N VAL A 54 -9.03 -57.42 -45.39
CA VAL A 54 -9.68 -56.25 -44.78
C VAL A 54 -9.00 -54.98 -45.30
N LEU A 55 -9.76 -54.14 -46.00
CA LEU A 55 -9.32 -52.89 -46.58
C LEU A 55 -9.99 -51.72 -45.85
N GLN A 56 -9.20 -50.71 -45.48
CA GLN A 56 -9.67 -49.45 -44.95
C GLN A 56 -9.36 -48.34 -45.95
N ILE A 57 -10.39 -47.58 -46.32
CA ILE A 57 -10.30 -46.41 -47.19
C ILE A 57 -10.64 -45.19 -46.34
N GLY A 58 -9.73 -44.23 -46.26
CA GLY A 58 -9.95 -42.97 -45.57
C GLY A 58 -9.46 -41.80 -46.42
N VAL A 59 -9.91 -40.59 -46.08
CA VAL A 59 -9.39 -39.37 -46.69
C VAL A 59 -8.02 -39.07 -46.08
N ASP A 60 -7.00 -38.92 -46.93
CA ASP A 60 -5.71 -38.38 -46.49
C ASP A 60 -5.79 -36.85 -46.40
N GLU A 61 -5.93 -36.37 -45.17
CA GLU A 61 -6.02 -34.95 -44.81
C GLU A 61 -4.86 -34.11 -45.34
N ARG A 62 -3.67 -34.69 -45.55
CA ARG A 62 -2.48 -33.98 -46.04
C ARG A 62 -2.44 -33.89 -47.56
N ALA A 63 -2.94 -34.91 -48.25
CA ALA A 63 -2.85 -35.03 -49.70
C ALA A 63 -4.09 -34.49 -50.43
N ILE A 64 -5.25 -34.41 -49.78
CA ILE A 64 -6.51 -34.04 -50.43
C ILE A 64 -6.49 -32.62 -51.04
N VAL A 65 -5.93 -31.64 -50.33
CA VAL A 65 -5.90 -30.25 -50.83
C VAL A 65 -4.90 -30.08 -51.99
N PRO A 66 -3.64 -30.57 -51.91
CA PRO A 66 -2.75 -30.60 -53.07
C PRO A 66 -3.33 -31.35 -54.27
N TYR A 67 -4.04 -32.47 -54.04
CA TYR A 67 -4.66 -33.24 -55.10
C TYR A 67 -5.76 -32.45 -55.83
N VAL A 68 -6.67 -31.81 -55.09
CA VAL A 68 -7.76 -31.02 -55.67
C VAL A 68 -7.23 -29.78 -56.40
N THR A 69 -6.20 -29.13 -55.85
CA THR A 69 -5.60 -27.94 -56.45
C THR A 69 -4.77 -28.27 -57.70
N GLN A 70 -3.92 -29.30 -57.67
CA GLN A 70 -2.95 -29.58 -58.74
C GLN A 70 -3.47 -30.55 -59.79
N LYS A 71 -4.17 -31.62 -59.40
CA LYS A 71 -4.67 -32.64 -60.33
C LYS A 71 -6.07 -32.35 -60.84
N LEU A 72 -6.99 -31.93 -59.97
CA LEU A 72 -8.35 -31.57 -60.38
C LEU A 72 -8.48 -30.11 -60.86
N GLN A 73 -7.44 -29.29 -60.67
CA GLN A 73 -7.41 -27.86 -61.03
C GLN A 73 -8.62 -27.07 -60.51
N ASN A 74 -9.19 -27.46 -59.37
CA ASN A 74 -10.40 -26.85 -58.81
C ASN A 74 -10.07 -26.14 -57.48
N VAL A 75 -9.48 -24.94 -57.61
CA VAL A 75 -9.07 -24.13 -56.47
C VAL A 75 -10.25 -23.71 -55.57
N PRO A 76 -11.43 -23.30 -56.08
CA PRO A 76 -12.58 -22.97 -55.22
C PRO A 76 -13.04 -24.13 -54.33
N LEU A 77 -13.03 -25.36 -54.86
CA LEU A 77 -13.36 -26.55 -54.07
C LEU A 77 -12.29 -26.83 -53.02
N ALA A 78 -11.01 -26.69 -53.37
CA ALA A 78 -9.89 -26.85 -52.44
C ALA A 78 -9.98 -25.88 -51.24
N VAL A 79 -10.31 -24.61 -51.48
CA VAL A 79 -10.53 -23.59 -50.42
C VAL A 79 -11.67 -24.01 -49.49
N ARG A 80 -12.81 -24.46 -50.04
CA ARG A 80 -13.98 -24.86 -49.25
C ARG A 80 -13.70 -26.10 -48.40
N ILE A 81 -13.05 -27.12 -48.96
CA ILE A 81 -12.67 -28.34 -48.24
C ILE A 81 -11.69 -27.99 -47.12
N ALA A 82 -10.63 -27.22 -47.42
CA ALA A 82 -9.63 -26.82 -46.44
C ALA A 82 -10.23 -26.00 -45.29
N GLY A 83 -11.16 -25.10 -45.60
CA GLY A 83 -11.85 -24.27 -44.61
C GLY A 83 -12.85 -25.02 -43.74
N LEU A 84 -13.67 -25.90 -44.33
CA LEU A 84 -14.68 -26.67 -43.61
C LEU A 84 -14.06 -27.73 -42.70
N ALA A 85 -13.07 -28.47 -43.21
CA ALA A 85 -12.39 -29.53 -42.47
C ALA A 85 -11.23 -29.02 -41.61
N LYS A 86 -10.93 -27.71 -41.64
CA LYS A 86 -9.82 -27.07 -40.89
C LYS A 86 -8.48 -27.80 -41.09
N LEU A 87 -8.19 -28.18 -42.34
CA LEU A 87 -6.99 -28.94 -42.69
C LEU A 87 -5.72 -28.09 -42.51
N SER A 88 -4.69 -28.67 -41.90
CA SER A 88 -3.39 -28.03 -41.71
C SER A 88 -2.55 -28.05 -43.00
N GLY A 89 -1.76 -27.01 -43.25
CA GLY A 89 -0.84 -26.94 -44.41
C GLY A 89 -1.45 -26.36 -45.68
N CYS A 90 -2.62 -25.72 -45.58
CA CYS A 90 -3.30 -25.06 -46.71
C CYS A 90 -3.20 -23.52 -46.64
N GLU A 91 -2.38 -23.00 -45.74
CA GLU A 91 -2.30 -21.57 -45.38
C GLU A 91 -1.91 -20.71 -46.59
N ASP A 92 -0.90 -21.13 -47.35
CA ASP A 92 -0.43 -20.44 -48.55
C ASP A 92 -1.51 -20.27 -49.61
N LEU A 93 -2.39 -21.27 -49.75
CA LEU A 93 -3.50 -21.22 -50.71
C LEU A 93 -4.53 -20.15 -50.31
N PHE A 94 -4.78 -19.95 -49.01
CA PHE A 94 -5.63 -18.85 -48.53
C PHE A 94 -4.96 -17.48 -48.71
N ILE A 95 -3.64 -17.38 -48.51
CA ILE A 95 -2.88 -16.13 -48.72
C ILE A 95 -2.89 -15.74 -50.20
N GLN A 96 -2.63 -16.67 -51.11
CA GLN A 96 -2.65 -16.40 -52.55
C GLN A 96 -4.04 -15.97 -53.04
N GLN A 97 -5.10 -16.65 -52.57
CA GLN A 97 -6.48 -16.27 -52.91
C GLN A 97 -6.85 -14.91 -52.31
N PHE A 98 -6.38 -14.60 -51.10
CA PHE A 98 -6.53 -13.29 -50.49
C PHE A 98 -5.89 -12.21 -51.39
N GLU A 99 -4.65 -12.38 -51.82
CA GLU A 99 -3.95 -11.39 -52.65
C GLU A 99 -4.62 -11.19 -54.01
N ALA A 100 -5.06 -12.27 -54.65
CA ALA A 100 -5.79 -12.19 -55.92
C ALA A 100 -7.09 -11.37 -55.78
N ASN A 101 -7.89 -11.64 -54.74
CA ASN A 101 -9.14 -10.91 -54.53
C ASN A 101 -8.94 -9.48 -54.03
N PHE A 102 -7.89 -9.24 -53.24
CA PHE A 102 -7.55 -7.91 -52.75
C PHE A 102 -7.06 -6.99 -53.88
N LEU A 103 -6.24 -7.49 -54.81
CA LEU A 103 -5.82 -6.78 -56.02
C LEU A 103 -6.99 -6.54 -56.98
N ALA A 104 -7.95 -7.45 -57.03
CA ALA A 104 -9.18 -7.31 -57.81
C ALA A 104 -10.20 -6.35 -57.17
N TYR A 105 -9.85 -5.64 -56.09
CA TYR A 105 -10.73 -4.71 -55.38
C TYR A 105 -11.98 -5.37 -54.77
N ASN A 106 -12.00 -6.70 -54.66
CA ASN A 106 -13.12 -7.49 -54.12
C ASN A 106 -13.00 -7.66 -52.61
N TYR A 107 -13.09 -6.55 -51.86
CA TYR A 107 -12.90 -6.57 -50.40
C TYR A 107 -13.93 -7.43 -49.64
N GLY A 108 -15.16 -7.51 -50.12
CA GLY A 108 -16.22 -8.32 -49.49
C GLY A 108 -15.94 -9.83 -49.55
N GLU A 109 -15.53 -10.36 -50.70
CA GLU A 109 -15.13 -11.77 -50.84
C GLU A 109 -13.84 -12.06 -50.07
N THR A 110 -12.93 -11.08 -50.04
CA THR A 110 -11.70 -11.17 -49.25
C THR A 110 -11.98 -11.32 -47.76
N ALA A 111 -12.97 -10.58 -47.23
CA ALA A 111 -13.41 -10.70 -45.84
C ALA A 111 -14.05 -12.07 -45.53
N LYS A 112 -14.86 -12.62 -46.45
CA LYS A 112 -15.43 -13.97 -46.30
C LYS A 112 -14.35 -15.05 -46.25
N MET A 113 -13.27 -14.90 -47.02
CA MET A 113 -12.14 -15.84 -46.93
C MET A 113 -11.46 -15.80 -45.57
N ALA A 114 -11.32 -14.63 -44.95
CA ALA A 114 -10.76 -14.51 -43.60
C ALA A 114 -11.63 -15.18 -42.52
N VAL A 115 -12.95 -15.30 -42.74
CA VAL A 115 -13.86 -16.07 -41.87
C VAL A 115 -13.60 -17.58 -41.97
N ILE A 116 -13.26 -18.07 -43.16
CA ILE A 116 -13.17 -19.51 -43.46
C ILE A 116 -11.75 -20.05 -43.23
N ALA A 117 -10.73 -19.20 -43.33
CA ALA A 117 -9.33 -19.59 -43.22
C ALA A 117 -9.04 -20.41 -41.94
N PRO A 118 -8.37 -21.58 -42.07
CA PRO A 118 -7.94 -22.37 -40.93
C PRO A 118 -6.88 -21.60 -40.12
N GLY A 119 -6.82 -21.85 -38.81
CA GLY A 119 -5.81 -21.25 -37.93
C GLY A 119 -5.87 -19.73 -37.75
N GLY A 120 -6.77 -19.01 -38.43
CA GLY A 120 -6.81 -17.55 -38.37
C GLY A 120 -5.66 -16.87 -39.11
N VAL A 121 -5.04 -17.54 -40.08
CA VAL A 121 -3.88 -17.04 -40.86
C VAL A 121 -4.11 -15.66 -41.46
N LEU A 122 -5.35 -15.36 -41.90
CA LEU A 122 -5.73 -14.08 -42.49
C LEU A 122 -6.22 -13.03 -41.48
N ARG A 123 -6.26 -13.36 -40.18
CA ARG A 123 -6.74 -12.48 -39.10
C ARG A 123 -5.57 -11.96 -38.25
N THR A 124 -4.57 -11.40 -38.92
CA THR A 124 -3.37 -10.84 -38.28
C THR A 124 -3.29 -9.32 -38.47
N LEU A 125 -2.47 -8.66 -37.64
CA LEU A 125 -2.22 -7.21 -37.72
C LEU A 125 -1.86 -6.75 -39.14
N GLN A 126 -1.06 -7.54 -39.87
CA GLN A 126 -0.61 -7.20 -41.22
C GLN A 126 -1.78 -7.08 -42.19
N PHE A 127 -2.76 -7.99 -42.13
CA PHE A 127 -3.93 -7.94 -43.00
C PHE A 127 -4.89 -6.81 -42.61
N ILE A 128 -5.05 -6.54 -41.31
CA ILE A 128 -5.83 -5.40 -40.81
C ILE A 128 -5.23 -4.09 -41.33
N GLN A 129 -3.91 -3.93 -41.29
CA GLN A 129 -3.22 -2.77 -41.83
C GLN A 129 -3.44 -2.60 -43.34
N ARG A 130 -3.40 -3.70 -44.12
CA ARG A 130 -3.73 -3.65 -45.56
C ARG A 130 -5.14 -3.11 -45.80
N PHE A 131 -6.15 -3.58 -45.06
CA PHE A 131 -7.52 -3.06 -45.15
C PHE A 131 -7.66 -1.61 -44.69
N LYS A 132 -6.83 -1.16 -43.74
CA LYS A 132 -6.81 0.22 -43.23
C LYS A 132 -6.24 1.21 -44.25
N THR A 133 -5.23 0.80 -45.01
CA THR A 133 -4.62 1.62 -46.08
C THR A 133 -5.35 1.54 -47.42
N ALA A 134 -6.26 0.56 -47.57
CA ALA A 134 -7.00 0.35 -48.81
C ALA A 134 -7.98 1.49 -49.11
N LEU A 135 -7.99 1.95 -50.36
CA LEU A 135 -8.89 3.01 -50.80
C LEU A 135 -10.31 2.45 -51.01
N PRO A 136 -11.36 3.18 -50.55
CA PRO A 136 -12.74 2.81 -50.80
C PRO A 136 -13.07 2.93 -52.29
N ILE A 137 -13.86 1.99 -52.80
CA ILE A 137 -14.31 1.98 -54.19
C ILE A 137 -15.67 2.67 -54.26
N GLY A 138 -15.81 3.65 -55.17
CA GLY A 138 -17.10 4.25 -55.51
C GLY A 138 -17.84 4.98 -54.37
N GLY A 139 -17.12 5.56 -53.40
CA GLY A 139 -17.74 6.24 -52.25
C GLY A 139 -18.42 5.30 -51.25
N GLY A 140 -18.21 3.99 -51.39
CA GLY A 140 -18.71 2.97 -50.47
C GLY A 140 -18.03 3.04 -49.09
N ALA A 141 -18.55 2.24 -48.14
CA ALA A 141 -18.00 2.15 -46.80
C ALA A 141 -16.50 1.78 -46.82
N PRO A 142 -15.68 2.29 -45.88
CA PRO A 142 -14.26 1.97 -45.81
C PRO A 142 -14.00 0.44 -45.83
N PRO A 143 -13.00 -0.06 -46.58
CA PRO A 143 -12.74 -1.50 -46.70
C PRO A 143 -12.56 -2.22 -45.36
N LEU A 144 -11.92 -1.57 -44.38
CA LEU A 144 -11.78 -2.08 -43.02
C LEU A 144 -13.12 -2.30 -42.33
N MET A 145 -14.09 -1.40 -42.49
CA MET A 145 -15.42 -1.56 -41.90
C MET A 145 -16.21 -2.68 -42.57
N GLN A 146 -16.05 -2.88 -43.88
CA GLN A 146 -16.64 -4.02 -44.59
C GLN A 146 -16.07 -5.35 -44.07
N TYR A 147 -14.75 -5.41 -43.88
CA TYR A 147 -14.07 -6.57 -43.30
C TYR A 147 -14.57 -6.90 -41.89
N LEU A 148 -14.60 -5.92 -41.00
CA LEU A 148 -15.03 -6.09 -39.61
C LEU A 148 -16.52 -6.47 -39.52
N ALA A 149 -17.39 -5.90 -40.37
CA ALA A 149 -18.81 -6.23 -40.40
C ALA A 149 -19.08 -7.69 -40.82
N VAL A 150 -18.34 -8.19 -41.82
CA VAL A 150 -18.44 -9.60 -42.25
C VAL A 150 -17.96 -10.54 -41.15
N LEU A 151 -16.85 -10.21 -40.47
CA LEU A 151 -16.37 -11.01 -39.35
C LEU A 151 -17.35 -11.02 -38.18
N LEU A 152 -17.87 -9.86 -37.79
CA LEU A 152 -18.79 -9.71 -36.65
C LEU A 152 -20.07 -10.55 -36.80
N SER A 153 -20.49 -10.84 -38.03
CA SER A 153 -21.66 -11.68 -38.31
C SER A 153 -21.38 -13.19 -38.24
N HIS A 154 -20.12 -13.62 -38.33
CA HIS A 154 -19.76 -15.04 -38.40
C HIS A 154 -18.90 -15.54 -37.24
N ARG A 155 -18.06 -14.68 -36.64
CA ARG A 155 -17.11 -15.04 -35.59
C ARG A 155 -16.92 -13.90 -34.58
N ARG A 156 -16.46 -14.27 -33.38
CA ARG A 156 -15.97 -13.32 -32.38
C ARG A 156 -14.70 -12.64 -32.89
N LEU A 157 -14.65 -11.31 -32.81
CA LEU A 157 -13.49 -10.49 -33.18
C LEU A 157 -12.34 -10.69 -32.19
N ASN A 158 -11.09 -10.69 -32.66
CA ASN A 158 -9.91 -10.76 -31.81
C ASN A 158 -9.65 -9.39 -31.12
N GLU A 159 -8.65 -9.31 -30.26
CA GLU A 159 -8.33 -8.09 -29.49
C GLU A 159 -8.07 -6.87 -30.40
N GLN A 160 -7.31 -7.05 -31.48
CA GLN A 160 -6.92 -5.98 -32.40
C GLN A 160 -8.09 -5.52 -33.29
N GLU A 161 -8.88 -6.47 -33.81
CA GLU A 161 -10.09 -6.20 -34.58
C GLU A 161 -11.15 -5.50 -33.72
N SER A 162 -11.25 -5.87 -32.44
CA SER A 162 -12.16 -5.24 -31.48
C SER A 162 -11.77 -3.78 -31.24
N LEU A 163 -10.47 -3.48 -31.09
CA LEU A 163 -9.96 -2.13 -30.91
C LEU A 163 -10.24 -1.24 -32.15
N GLU A 164 -9.93 -1.74 -33.34
CA GLU A 164 -10.14 -1.00 -34.61
C GLU A 164 -11.63 -0.81 -34.95
N LEU A 165 -12.52 -1.70 -34.47
CA LEU A 165 -13.96 -1.52 -34.61
C LEU A 165 -14.53 -0.51 -33.60
N VAL A 166 -14.19 -0.66 -32.32
CA VAL A 166 -14.81 0.11 -31.23
C VAL A 166 -14.36 1.57 -31.27
N GLY A 167 -13.10 1.85 -31.63
CA GLY A 167 -12.55 3.21 -31.70
C GLY A 167 -13.42 4.19 -32.50
N PRO A 168 -13.65 3.96 -33.81
CA PRO A 168 -14.48 4.83 -34.64
C PRO A 168 -15.94 4.89 -34.20
N VAL A 169 -16.52 3.78 -33.73
CA VAL A 169 -17.93 3.70 -33.32
C VAL A 169 -18.19 4.55 -32.07
N VAL A 170 -17.25 4.53 -31.13
CA VAL A 170 -17.32 5.32 -29.90
C VAL A 170 -17.08 6.81 -30.18
N GLN A 171 -16.14 7.16 -31.07
CA GLN A 171 -15.93 8.55 -31.51
C GLN A 171 -17.16 9.14 -32.22
N GLN A 172 -17.95 8.30 -32.90
CA GLN A 172 -19.22 8.69 -33.52
C GLN A 172 -20.39 8.75 -32.51
N GLY A 173 -20.15 8.60 -31.21
CA GLY A 173 -21.16 8.67 -30.16
C GLY A 173 -22.07 7.44 -30.06
N ARG A 174 -21.77 6.34 -30.78
CA ARG A 174 -22.59 5.11 -30.80
C ARG A 174 -22.10 4.07 -29.80
N LYS A 175 -21.82 4.48 -28.57
CA LYS A 175 -21.28 3.60 -27.52
C LYS A 175 -22.20 2.43 -27.17
N ASP A 176 -23.53 2.63 -27.23
CA ASP A 176 -24.52 1.59 -26.94
C ASP A 176 -24.37 0.34 -27.84
N MET A 177 -23.89 0.53 -29.08
CA MET A 177 -23.62 -0.58 -29.99
C MET A 177 -22.39 -1.38 -29.53
N ALA A 178 -21.34 -0.71 -29.09
CA ALA A 178 -20.13 -1.34 -28.59
C ALA A 178 -20.41 -2.10 -27.28
N GLU A 179 -21.20 -1.54 -26.37
CA GLU A 179 -21.65 -2.22 -25.15
C GLU A 179 -22.46 -3.49 -25.44
N ARG A 180 -23.37 -3.42 -26.43
CA ARG A 180 -24.13 -4.60 -26.87
C ARG A 180 -23.22 -5.66 -27.46
N TRP A 181 -22.23 -5.30 -28.26
CA TRP A 181 -21.28 -6.27 -28.81
C TRP A 181 -20.40 -6.92 -27.74
N LEU A 182 -20.02 -6.17 -26.69
CA LEU A 182 -19.31 -6.71 -25.55
C LEU A 182 -20.18 -7.73 -24.79
N ARG A 183 -21.43 -7.36 -24.50
CA ARG A 183 -22.40 -8.21 -23.80
C ARG A 183 -22.78 -9.47 -24.58
N ASP A 184 -22.94 -9.36 -25.90
CA ASP A 184 -23.20 -10.48 -26.81
C ASP A 184 -21.96 -11.38 -27.00
N GLY A 185 -20.79 -11.02 -26.45
CA GLY A 185 -19.54 -11.76 -26.62
C GLY A 185 -18.99 -11.72 -28.06
N LYS A 186 -19.40 -10.72 -28.87
CA LYS A 186 -18.98 -10.58 -30.28
C LYS A 186 -17.60 -9.94 -30.42
N ILE A 187 -17.19 -9.14 -29.44
CA ILE A 187 -15.84 -8.58 -29.34
C ILE A 187 -15.05 -9.24 -28.21
N THR A 188 -13.73 -9.11 -28.26
CA THR A 188 -12.83 -9.62 -27.21
C THR A 188 -12.41 -8.46 -26.33
N ALA A 189 -12.67 -8.58 -25.03
CA ALA A 189 -12.19 -7.64 -24.01
C ALA A 189 -10.67 -7.77 -23.90
N SER A 190 -9.97 -6.65 -23.86
CA SER A 190 -8.52 -6.58 -23.78
C SER A 190 -8.07 -5.30 -23.08
N GLU A 191 -6.97 -5.40 -22.36
CA GLU A 191 -6.37 -4.26 -21.67
C GLU A 191 -6.15 -2.98 -22.53
N PRO A 192 -5.72 -3.08 -23.80
CA PRO A 192 -5.59 -1.90 -24.67
C PRO A 192 -6.93 -1.25 -24.98
N LEU A 193 -8.01 -2.04 -25.10
CA LEU A 193 -9.35 -1.54 -25.36
C LEU A 193 -9.89 -0.80 -24.13
N GLY A 194 -9.74 -1.35 -22.93
CA GLY A 194 -10.13 -0.67 -21.68
C GLY A 194 -9.40 0.66 -21.46
N ASN A 195 -8.10 0.70 -21.76
CA ASN A 195 -7.32 1.93 -21.70
C ASN A 195 -7.83 3.00 -22.69
N PHE A 196 -8.18 2.61 -23.91
CA PHE A 196 -8.78 3.53 -24.87
C PHE A 196 -10.15 4.03 -24.39
N LEU A 197 -11.00 3.13 -23.88
CA LEU A 197 -12.33 3.47 -23.40
C LEU A 197 -12.31 4.40 -22.18
N ARG A 198 -11.29 4.31 -21.32
CA ARG A 198 -11.10 5.20 -20.17
C ARG A 198 -11.01 6.68 -20.58
N THR A 199 -10.49 6.98 -21.78
CA THR A 199 -10.43 8.35 -22.30
C THR A 199 -11.78 8.92 -22.76
N VAL A 200 -12.78 8.06 -22.94
CA VAL A 200 -14.10 8.45 -23.46
C VAL A 200 -15.20 8.27 -22.42
N ASP A 201 -15.27 7.11 -21.77
CA ASP A 201 -16.29 6.76 -20.78
C ASP A 201 -15.75 5.76 -19.75
N LEU A 202 -15.72 6.20 -18.49
CA LEU A 202 -15.19 5.42 -17.37
C LEU A 202 -16.08 4.20 -17.01
N ASN A 203 -17.40 4.29 -17.20
CA ASN A 203 -18.30 3.17 -16.90
C ASN A 203 -18.17 2.05 -17.92
N PHE A 204 -18.03 2.41 -19.19
CA PHE A 204 -17.80 1.41 -20.23
C PHE A 204 -16.41 0.77 -20.08
N ALA A 205 -15.38 1.56 -19.79
CA ALA A 205 -14.05 1.06 -19.46
C ALA A 205 -14.05 0.09 -18.27
N LEU A 206 -14.85 0.36 -17.23
CA LEU A 206 -15.01 -0.54 -16.09
C LEU A 206 -15.60 -1.88 -16.52
N SER A 207 -16.69 -1.88 -17.30
CA SER A 207 -17.32 -3.12 -17.76
C SER A 207 -16.39 -3.99 -18.61
N GLU A 208 -15.48 -3.34 -19.33
CA GLU A 208 -14.49 -3.98 -20.19
C GLU A 208 -13.32 -4.54 -19.37
N ASN A 209 -12.77 -3.76 -18.43
CA ASN A 209 -11.74 -4.18 -17.48
C ASN A 209 -12.19 -5.38 -16.62
N LEU A 210 -13.47 -5.42 -16.24
CA LEU A 210 -14.08 -6.55 -15.53
C LEU A 210 -14.20 -7.79 -16.42
N SER A 211 -14.38 -7.61 -17.73
CA SER A 211 -14.53 -8.71 -18.69
C SER A 211 -13.19 -9.34 -19.11
N CYS A 212 -12.07 -8.63 -18.92
CA CYS A 212 -10.72 -9.11 -19.24
C CYS A 212 -9.90 -9.51 -18.00
N ASP A 213 -10.52 -9.59 -16.82
CA ASP A 213 -9.87 -9.90 -15.54
C ASP A 213 -8.66 -8.99 -15.19
N ALA A 214 -8.62 -7.77 -15.76
CA ALA A 214 -7.57 -6.79 -15.49
C ALA A 214 -7.82 -6.08 -14.15
N HIS A 215 -7.57 -6.80 -13.04
CA HIS A 215 -7.89 -6.35 -11.68
C HIS A 215 -7.27 -5.00 -11.31
N GLU A 216 -6.01 -4.75 -11.70
CA GLU A 216 -5.32 -3.49 -11.42
C GLU A 216 -6.05 -2.29 -12.03
N LYS A 217 -6.42 -2.41 -13.31
CA LYS A 217 -7.11 -1.34 -14.06
C LYS A 217 -8.56 -1.19 -13.61
N ALA A 218 -9.26 -2.29 -13.34
CA ALA A 218 -10.60 -2.25 -12.77
C ALA A 218 -10.65 -1.47 -11.45
N VAL A 219 -9.68 -1.71 -10.56
CA VAL A 219 -9.55 -0.98 -9.29
C VAL A 219 -9.26 0.51 -9.52
N GLN A 220 -8.37 0.85 -10.44
CA GLN A 220 -8.12 2.25 -10.81
C GLN A 220 -9.39 2.93 -11.35
N THR A 221 -10.13 2.27 -12.24
CA THR A 221 -11.37 2.83 -12.80
C THR A 221 -12.46 2.98 -11.73
N TYR A 222 -12.61 2.02 -10.82
CA TYR A 222 -13.52 2.15 -9.68
C TYR A 222 -13.17 3.35 -8.79
N ALA A 223 -11.88 3.63 -8.61
CA ALA A 223 -11.41 4.77 -7.83
C ALA A 223 -11.75 6.10 -8.50
N GLU A 224 -11.53 6.19 -9.81
CA GLU A 224 -11.86 7.39 -10.61
C GLU A 224 -13.36 7.66 -10.65
N LEU A 225 -14.18 6.61 -10.66
CA LEU A 225 -15.64 6.72 -10.57
C LEU A 225 -16.14 7.10 -9.18
N GLY A 226 -15.29 7.04 -8.15
CA GLY A 226 -15.67 7.29 -6.76
C GLY A 226 -16.57 6.20 -6.15
N GLU A 227 -16.77 5.07 -6.83
CA GLU A 227 -17.63 3.96 -6.38
C GLU A 227 -16.88 3.00 -5.43
N LEU A 228 -16.41 3.55 -4.30
CA LEU A 228 -15.55 2.83 -3.35
C LEU A 228 -16.23 1.58 -2.75
N GLY A 229 -17.54 1.63 -2.48
CA GLY A 229 -18.27 0.46 -1.96
C GLY A 229 -18.23 -0.75 -2.91
N LYS A 230 -18.32 -0.52 -4.23
CA LYS A 230 -18.22 -1.59 -5.23
C LYS A 230 -16.78 -2.05 -5.45
N LEU A 231 -15.81 -1.12 -5.40
CA LEU A 231 -14.38 -1.45 -5.41
C LEU A 231 -14.03 -2.45 -4.31
N ILE A 232 -14.51 -2.18 -3.09
CA ILE A 232 -14.29 -3.01 -1.91
C ILE A 232 -14.93 -4.39 -2.10
N ALA A 233 -16.18 -4.44 -2.54
CA ALA A 233 -16.87 -5.70 -2.81
C ALA A 233 -16.15 -6.53 -3.87
N TYR A 234 -15.63 -5.88 -4.92
CA TYR A 234 -14.86 -6.52 -5.98
C TYR A 234 -13.55 -7.12 -5.46
N CYS A 235 -12.74 -6.37 -4.70
CA CYS A 235 -11.48 -6.88 -4.14
C CYS A 235 -11.70 -8.09 -3.20
N LYS A 236 -12.81 -8.10 -2.44
CA LYS A 236 -13.19 -9.24 -1.60
C LYS A 236 -13.59 -10.47 -2.41
N GLN A 237 -14.31 -10.28 -3.52
CA GLN A 237 -14.76 -11.39 -4.37
C GLN A 237 -13.61 -12.01 -5.17
N THR A 238 -12.68 -11.19 -5.67
CA THR A 238 -11.55 -11.66 -6.48
C THR A 238 -10.33 -12.06 -5.66
N GLY A 239 -10.27 -11.70 -4.38
CA GLY A 239 -9.09 -11.90 -3.53
C GLY A 239 -7.89 -11.03 -3.91
N TYR A 240 -8.09 -10.07 -4.82
CA TYR A 240 -7.04 -9.18 -5.31
C TYR A 240 -6.69 -8.13 -4.25
N ARG A 241 -5.43 -8.13 -3.79
CA ARG A 241 -4.87 -7.09 -2.91
C ARG A 241 -4.41 -5.91 -3.76
N ALA A 242 -5.25 -4.89 -3.88
CA ALA A 242 -4.88 -3.66 -4.57
C ALA A 242 -3.75 -2.95 -3.81
N PRO A 243 -2.78 -2.31 -4.50
CA PRO A 243 -1.86 -1.38 -3.86
C PRO A 243 -2.65 -0.14 -3.42
N TYR A 244 -3.13 -0.16 -2.18
CA TYR A 244 -4.02 0.88 -1.63
C TYR A 244 -3.35 2.25 -1.50
N GLY A 245 -2.04 2.37 -1.72
CA GLY A 245 -1.26 3.60 -1.58
C GLY A 245 -1.81 4.81 -2.34
N ASP A 246 -2.41 4.61 -3.52
CA ASP A 246 -2.99 5.71 -4.31
C ASP A 246 -4.52 5.85 -4.13
N LEU A 247 -5.18 4.82 -3.57
CA LEU A 247 -6.63 4.73 -3.32
C LEU A 247 -7.05 5.29 -1.95
N LEU A 248 -6.10 5.45 -1.03
CA LEU A 248 -6.32 5.93 0.33
C LEU A 248 -6.99 7.32 0.37
N ARG A 249 -6.78 8.15 -0.64
CA ARG A 249 -7.41 9.48 -0.75
C ARG A 249 -8.95 9.42 -0.81
N GLY A 250 -9.52 8.34 -1.36
CA GLY A 250 -10.96 8.10 -1.41
C GLY A 250 -11.47 7.25 -0.25
N LEU A 251 -10.71 6.24 0.17
CA LEU A 251 -11.13 5.29 1.20
C LEU A 251 -11.29 5.90 2.60
N CYS A 252 -10.66 7.05 2.88
CA CYS A 252 -10.77 7.76 4.17
C CYS A 252 -12.10 8.50 4.39
N GLN A 253 -13.02 8.53 3.42
CA GLN A 253 -14.33 9.19 3.54
C GLN A 253 -15.52 8.21 3.65
N ASN A 254 -15.28 6.94 4.01
CA ASN A 254 -16.36 5.96 4.09
C ASN A 254 -16.89 5.82 5.54
N PRO A 255 -18.18 6.12 5.80
CA PRO A 255 -18.77 6.09 7.15
C PRO A 255 -19.00 4.68 7.74
N GLU A 256 -18.66 3.61 7.03
CA GLU A 256 -18.88 2.21 7.48
C GLU A 256 -17.62 1.46 7.96
N GLY A 257 -16.49 2.16 8.13
CA GLY A 257 -15.30 1.64 8.82
C GLY A 257 -14.16 1.15 7.91
N PRO A 258 -12.90 1.11 8.41
CA PRO A 258 -11.72 0.80 7.60
C PRO A 258 -11.63 -0.70 7.29
N LEU A 259 -11.46 -1.04 6.01
CA LEU A 259 -11.30 -2.42 5.50
C LEU A 259 -9.84 -2.88 5.38
N ILE A 260 -8.91 -2.00 5.67
CA ILE A 260 -7.48 -2.30 5.81
C ILE A 260 -7.24 -2.48 7.31
N GLU A 261 -6.45 -3.47 7.72
CA GLU A 261 -5.98 -3.52 9.10
C GLU A 261 -5.33 -2.17 9.42
N THR A 262 -5.78 -1.53 10.49
CA THR A 262 -5.41 -0.14 10.79
C THR A 262 -3.90 0.07 10.95
N SER A 263 -3.15 -1.00 11.25
CA SER A 263 -1.69 -1.07 11.21
C SER A 263 -1.11 -0.91 9.80
N GLU A 264 -1.62 -1.64 8.81
CA GLU A 264 -1.15 -1.56 7.42
C GLU A 264 -1.45 -0.18 6.82
N ALA A 265 -2.63 0.38 7.10
CA ALA A 265 -2.99 1.73 6.67
C ALA A 265 -2.03 2.78 7.26
N MET A 266 -1.69 2.64 8.55
CA MET A 266 -0.75 3.51 9.23
C MET A 266 0.65 3.50 8.58
N GLU A 267 1.19 2.32 8.29
CA GLU A 267 2.52 2.18 7.66
C GLU A 267 2.55 2.76 6.23
N ILE A 268 1.50 2.55 5.45
CA ILE A 268 1.43 3.11 4.09
C ILE A 268 1.36 4.65 4.13
N MET A 269 0.55 5.21 5.04
CA MET A 269 0.46 6.66 5.20
C MET A 269 1.78 7.27 5.68
N PHE A 270 2.50 6.55 6.55
CA PHE A 270 3.85 6.93 6.98
C PHE A 270 4.85 6.93 5.81
N GLN A 271 4.87 5.88 4.99
CA GLN A 271 5.74 5.78 3.79
C GLN A 271 5.45 6.88 2.74
N LYS A 272 4.22 7.38 2.69
CA LYS A 272 3.80 8.46 1.79
C LYS A 272 3.91 9.85 2.42
N GLU A 273 4.49 9.97 3.61
CA GLU A 273 4.67 11.22 4.38
C GLU A 273 3.35 11.94 4.74
N LEU A 274 2.22 11.21 4.78
CA LEU A 274 0.88 11.75 5.08
C LEU A 274 0.59 11.84 6.59
N ILE A 275 1.53 12.39 7.37
CA ILE A 275 1.51 12.35 8.84
C ILE A 275 0.28 13.04 9.44
N LYS A 276 -0.17 14.17 8.88
CA LYS A 276 -1.33 14.91 9.40
C LYS A 276 -2.63 14.11 9.28
N GLU A 277 -2.84 13.49 8.12
CA GLU A 277 -4.03 12.70 7.84
C GLU A 277 -4.01 11.41 8.67
N GLN A 278 -2.85 10.77 8.78
CA GLN A 278 -2.63 9.59 9.61
C GLN A 278 -2.97 9.88 11.08
N THR A 279 -2.55 11.06 11.57
CA THR A 279 -2.85 11.50 12.95
C THR A 279 -4.35 11.63 13.16
N GLY A 280 -5.07 12.31 12.26
CA GLY A 280 -6.52 12.48 12.37
C GLY A 280 -7.26 11.15 12.38
N LEU A 281 -6.91 10.25 11.45
CA LEU A 281 -7.52 8.93 11.35
C LEU A 281 -7.27 8.09 12.60
N MET A 282 -6.04 8.06 13.11
CA MET A 282 -5.69 7.29 14.31
C MET A 282 -6.39 7.82 15.57
N LEU A 283 -6.57 9.14 15.71
CA LEU A 283 -7.32 9.72 16.82
C LEU A 283 -8.79 9.28 16.82
N GLU A 284 -9.40 9.07 15.65
CA GLU A 284 -10.76 8.54 15.55
C GLU A 284 -10.83 7.03 15.83
N VAL A 285 -9.89 6.26 15.25
CA VAL A 285 -9.83 4.80 15.39
C VAL A 285 -9.53 4.37 16.83
N LEU A 286 -8.65 5.10 17.52
CA LEU A 286 -8.19 4.77 18.87
C LEU A 286 -9.07 5.40 19.96
N LYS A 287 -10.10 6.18 19.60
CA LYS A 287 -10.95 6.94 20.54
C LYS A 287 -11.57 6.08 21.65
N ALA A 288 -11.78 4.79 21.40
CA ALA A 288 -12.37 3.85 22.36
C ALA A 288 -11.35 3.24 23.35
N ASP A 289 -10.05 3.55 23.20
CA ASP A 289 -8.94 3.13 24.06
C ASP A 289 -9.01 1.64 24.45
N LEU A 290 -9.11 0.77 23.45
CA LEU A 290 -9.33 -0.66 23.68
C LEU A 290 -8.01 -1.38 23.98
N PRO A 291 -7.94 -2.29 24.97
CA PRO A 291 -6.72 -3.05 25.28
C PRO A 291 -6.16 -3.86 24.11
N LYS A 292 -7.06 -4.34 23.23
CA LYS A 292 -6.69 -5.06 22.00
C LYS A 292 -5.88 -4.22 21.01
N GLN A 293 -5.91 -2.89 21.15
CA GLN A 293 -5.22 -1.94 20.28
C GLN A 293 -3.86 -1.49 20.84
N SER A 294 -3.38 -2.06 21.95
CA SER A 294 -2.11 -1.71 22.60
C SER A 294 -0.91 -1.56 21.65
N ARG A 295 -0.71 -2.56 20.77
CA ARG A 295 0.37 -2.54 19.76
C ARG A 295 0.22 -1.41 18.76
N LEU A 296 -1.02 -1.14 18.33
CA LEU A 296 -1.34 -0.07 17.39
C LEU A 296 -1.11 1.31 18.00
N GLN A 297 -1.49 1.50 19.27
CA GLN A 297 -1.21 2.74 20.01
C GLN A 297 0.30 2.96 20.17
N THR A 298 1.05 1.92 20.53
CA THR A 298 2.51 1.99 20.68
C THR A 298 3.17 2.41 19.36
N ARG A 299 2.78 1.77 18.24
CA ARG A 299 3.32 2.12 16.92
C ARG A 299 2.92 3.52 16.46
N PHE A 300 1.70 3.96 16.75
CA PHE A 300 1.22 5.31 16.47
C PHE A 300 2.09 6.37 17.15
N PHE A 301 2.36 6.20 18.44
CA PHE A 301 3.19 7.12 19.21
C PHE A 301 4.65 7.11 18.76
N GLU A 302 5.20 5.95 18.43
CA GLU A 302 6.55 5.83 17.89
C GLU A 302 6.73 6.66 16.61
N ILE A 303 5.83 6.51 15.64
CA ILE A 303 5.85 7.28 14.39
C ILE A 303 5.70 8.78 14.67
N LEU A 304 4.76 9.15 15.55
CA LEU A 304 4.53 10.55 15.88
C LEU A 304 5.70 11.18 16.63
N LEU A 305 6.37 10.48 17.54
CA LEU A 305 7.53 11.00 18.26
C LEU A 305 8.71 11.25 17.31
N LEU A 306 8.87 10.42 16.29
CA LEU A 306 9.90 10.60 15.25
C LEU A 306 9.61 11.82 14.35
N CYS A 307 8.35 12.04 13.98
CA CYS A 307 8.00 13.08 13.00
C CYS A 307 7.56 14.41 13.61
N ARG A 308 6.76 14.36 14.68
CA ARG A 308 5.99 15.49 15.27
C ARG A 308 5.83 15.35 16.78
N PRO A 309 6.93 15.46 17.56
CA PRO A 309 6.89 15.35 19.02
C PRO A 309 6.02 16.42 19.69
N ASP A 310 5.81 17.56 19.03
CA ASP A 310 4.93 18.64 19.49
C ASP A 310 3.46 18.19 19.61
N ILE A 311 2.98 17.38 18.66
CA ILE A 311 1.62 16.83 18.69
C ILE A 311 1.48 15.80 19.83
N VAL A 312 2.50 14.96 20.01
CA VAL A 312 2.53 13.95 21.07
C VAL A 312 2.42 14.59 22.45
N ASN A 313 3.14 15.69 22.69
CA ASN A 313 3.07 16.42 23.95
C ASN A 313 1.64 16.92 24.27
N VAL A 314 0.88 17.34 23.24
CA VAL A 314 -0.53 17.74 23.39
C VAL A 314 -1.44 16.54 23.65
N ILE A 315 -1.22 15.42 22.96
CA ILE A 315 -2.00 14.18 23.14
C ILE A 315 -1.83 13.65 24.57
N PHE A 316 -0.60 13.58 25.08
CA PHE A 316 -0.35 13.17 26.46
C PHE A 316 -0.95 14.13 27.48
N GLY A 317 -0.90 15.44 27.23
CA GLY A 317 -1.53 16.43 28.12
C GLY A 317 -3.05 16.31 28.22
N ARG A 318 -3.69 15.59 27.29
CA ARG A 318 -5.13 15.31 27.31
C ARG A 318 -5.48 13.91 27.83
N SER A 319 -4.47 13.08 28.14
CA SER A 319 -4.64 11.70 28.64
C SER A 319 -5.64 10.88 27.80
N LEU A 320 -5.48 10.92 26.46
CA LEU A 320 -6.43 10.31 25.52
C LEU A 320 -6.31 8.78 25.41
N PHE A 321 -5.13 8.22 25.70
CA PHE A 321 -4.81 6.81 25.48
C PHE A 321 -4.02 6.26 26.67
N HIS A 322 -4.23 4.99 27.01
CA HIS A 322 -3.59 4.37 28.19
C HIS A 322 -2.98 2.97 27.92
N GLU A 323 -3.34 2.32 26.82
CA GLU A 323 -3.06 0.89 26.60
C GLU A 323 -1.74 0.60 25.86
N TYR A 324 -0.88 1.60 25.59
CA TYR A 324 0.41 1.42 24.91
C TYR A 324 1.54 1.00 25.85
N ASP A 325 2.66 0.54 25.28
CA ASP A 325 3.86 0.20 26.03
C ASP A 325 4.54 1.46 26.59
N GLN A 326 4.30 1.74 27.87
CA GLN A 326 4.80 2.93 28.55
C GLN A 326 6.34 2.97 28.64
N SER A 327 6.99 1.82 28.83
CA SER A 327 8.46 1.77 28.95
C SER A 327 9.12 2.10 27.62
N TYR A 328 8.63 1.49 26.53
CA TYR A 328 9.13 1.76 25.18
C TYR A 328 8.89 3.22 24.77
N ILE A 329 7.67 3.72 24.97
CA ILE A 329 7.31 5.10 24.61
C ILE A 329 8.07 6.12 25.47
N GLY A 330 8.34 5.83 26.75
CA GLY A 330 9.21 6.64 27.58
C GLY A 330 10.60 6.83 26.97
N GLY A 331 11.20 5.74 26.47
CA GLY A 331 12.46 5.78 25.71
C GLY A 331 12.38 6.63 24.45
N CYS A 332 11.30 6.49 23.67
CA CYS A 332 11.07 7.33 22.50
C CYS A 332 10.92 8.82 22.86
N CYS A 333 10.24 9.15 23.97
CA CYS A 333 10.13 10.53 24.46
C CYS A 333 11.49 11.11 24.84
N GLU A 334 12.36 10.31 25.48
CA GLU A 334 13.73 10.71 25.81
C GLU A 334 14.53 11.04 24.54
N THR A 335 14.47 10.18 23.51
CA THR A 335 15.14 10.44 22.23
C THR A 335 14.60 11.66 21.48
N ALA A 336 13.32 12.00 21.70
CA ALA A 336 12.67 13.16 21.11
C ALA A 336 12.87 14.46 21.92
N GLY A 337 13.59 14.41 23.05
CA GLY A 337 13.84 15.57 23.93
C GLY A 337 12.66 15.97 24.82
N LEU A 338 11.63 15.11 24.95
CA LEU A 338 10.47 15.35 25.81
C LEU A 338 10.67 14.69 27.19
N PHE A 339 11.70 15.13 27.92
CA PHE A 339 12.08 14.53 29.19
C PHE A 339 10.99 14.59 30.27
N HIS A 340 10.16 15.65 30.30
CA HIS A 340 9.03 15.74 31.22
C HIS A 340 7.98 14.66 30.96
N ARG A 341 7.73 14.30 29.69
CA ARG A 341 6.84 13.19 29.34
C ARG A 341 7.47 11.84 29.61
N ALA A 342 8.76 11.68 29.34
CA ALA A 342 9.47 10.43 29.65
C ALA A 342 9.34 10.07 31.15
N LEU A 343 9.46 11.07 32.04
CA LEU A 343 9.28 10.88 33.48
C LEU A 343 7.89 10.40 33.88
N GLU A 344 6.83 10.84 33.19
CA GLU A 344 5.46 10.34 33.47
C GLU A 344 5.31 8.83 33.19
N HIS A 345 6.17 8.26 32.33
CA HIS A 345 6.09 6.88 31.87
C HIS A 345 7.08 5.95 32.55
N TYR A 346 8.20 6.48 33.04
CA TYR A 346 9.22 5.68 33.71
C TYR A 346 8.81 5.28 35.13
N THR A 347 9.05 4.01 35.44
CA THR A 347 8.84 3.43 36.76
C THR A 347 10.15 2.99 37.42
N GLU A 348 11.16 2.71 36.61
CA GLU A 348 12.49 2.26 37.02
C GLU A 348 13.38 3.41 37.46
N LEU A 349 14.12 3.21 38.55
CA LEU A 349 14.96 4.24 39.17
C LEU A 349 16.07 4.71 38.22
N ALA A 350 16.72 3.79 37.49
CA ALA A 350 17.81 4.14 36.58
C ALA A 350 17.37 5.09 35.44
N ASP A 351 16.14 4.93 34.94
CA ASP A 351 15.63 5.73 33.82
C ASP A 351 15.14 7.11 34.29
N ILE A 352 14.49 7.16 35.46
CA ILE A 352 14.09 8.41 36.11
C ILE A 352 15.31 9.31 36.35
N LEU A 353 16.40 8.75 36.87
CA LEU A 353 17.63 9.51 37.14
C LEU A 353 18.30 10.04 35.88
N ARG A 354 18.26 9.26 34.80
CA ARG A 354 18.82 9.67 33.51
C ARG A 354 18.07 10.89 32.96
N CYS A 355 16.74 10.87 33.03
CA CYS A 355 15.92 12.01 32.61
C CYS A 355 16.09 13.24 33.51
N ILE A 356 16.17 13.04 34.82
CA ILE A 356 16.34 14.14 35.79
C ILE A 356 17.70 14.84 35.63
N ALA A 357 18.74 14.16 35.11
CA ALA A 357 20.01 14.81 34.81
C ALA A 357 19.87 15.98 33.80
N HIS A 358 18.84 15.95 32.96
CA HIS A 358 18.50 16.99 31.97
C HIS A 358 17.54 18.06 32.54
N THR A 359 17.85 18.57 33.75
CA THR A 359 17.06 19.60 34.44
C THR A 359 16.87 20.89 33.65
N ASP A 360 17.70 21.16 32.64
CA ASP A 360 17.64 22.33 31.76
C ASP A 360 16.48 22.28 30.76
N GLN A 361 15.98 21.09 30.44
CA GLN A 361 14.96 20.88 29.41
C GLN A 361 13.57 20.58 29.99
N ILE A 362 13.46 20.51 31.32
CA ILE A 362 12.22 20.19 32.03
C ILE A 362 11.75 21.44 32.79
N PRO A 363 10.44 21.77 32.78
CA PRO A 363 9.91 22.86 33.59
C PRO A 363 10.18 22.65 35.09
N ALA A 364 10.74 23.67 35.75
CA ALA A 364 11.10 23.63 37.17
C ALA A 364 9.94 23.22 38.09
N GLU A 365 8.75 23.76 37.84
CA GLU A 365 7.53 23.47 38.60
C GLU A 365 7.11 21.99 38.50
N PHE A 366 7.31 21.37 37.34
CA PHE A 366 7.02 19.95 37.14
C PHE A 366 7.99 19.08 37.94
N ILE A 367 9.29 19.39 37.93
CA ILE A 367 10.28 18.63 38.71
C ILE A 367 9.94 18.71 40.21
N VAL A 368 9.66 19.91 40.74
CA VAL A 368 9.35 20.09 42.17
C VAL A 368 8.14 19.26 42.58
N SER A 369 7.06 19.29 41.79
CA SER A 369 5.84 18.53 42.06
C SER A 369 6.04 17.02 41.91
N TYR A 370 6.58 16.58 40.77
CA TYR A 370 6.81 15.16 40.46
C TYR A 370 7.73 14.47 41.46
N VAL A 371 8.88 15.07 41.77
CA VAL A 371 9.81 14.50 42.74
C VAL A 371 9.20 14.54 44.14
N GLY A 372 8.42 15.57 44.47
CA GLY A 372 7.69 15.67 45.74
C GLY A 372 6.64 14.56 45.92
N GLU A 373 5.96 14.14 44.85
CA GLU A 373 5.02 13.02 44.89
C GLU A 373 5.74 11.66 44.97
N ILE A 374 6.78 11.45 44.17
CA ILE A 374 7.55 10.19 44.19
C ILE A 374 8.23 9.97 45.54
N SER A 375 8.79 11.02 46.13
CA SER A 375 9.49 10.94 47.41
C SER A 375 8.54 10.57 48.56
N LYS A 376 7.25 10.90 48.46
CA LYS A 376 6.22 10.46 49.43
C LYS A 376 5.82 8.99 49.25
N GLN A 377 5.86 8.49 48.01
CA GLN A 377 5.28 7.19 47.67
C GLN A 377 6.30 6.04 47.65
N LYS A 378 7.53 6.27 47.18
CA LYS A 378 8.43 5.17 46.75
C LYS A 378 9.80 5.08 47.41
N GLU A 379 10.24 6.11 48.14
CA GLU A 379 11.45 6.21 49.00
C GLU A 379 12.05 7.62 48.86
N PRO A 380 12.73 8.19 49.87
CA PRO A 380 13.34 9.51 49.75
C PRO A 380 14.56 9.53 48.79
N LYS A 381 15.12 8.37 48.41
CA LYS A 381 16.31 8.19 47.53
C LYS A 381 16.23 8.95 46.20
N TYR A 382 15.07 8.96 45.54
CA TYR A 382 14.84 9.68 44.30
C TYR A 382 15.14 11.18 44.44
N GLY A 383 14.83 11.72 45.61
CA GLY A 383 15.10 13.11 45.95
C GLY A 383 16.55 13.44 46.19
N TYR A 384 17.27 12.57 46.86
CA TYR A 384 18.70 12.74 47.09
C TYR A 384 19.47 12.87 45.78
N GLU A 385 19.07 12.16 44.73
CA GLU A 385 19.75 12.23 43.44
C GLU A 385 19.37 13.46 42.61
N CYS A 386 18.13 13.94 42.70
CA CYS A 386 17.77 15.27 42.18
C CYS A 386 18.62 16.37 42.82
N LEU A 387 18.78 16.31 44.15
CA LEU A 387 19.59 17.23 44.93
C LEU A 387 21.10 17.03 44.75
N ARG A 388 21.55 16.01 44.02
CA ARG A 388 22.97 15.79 43.66
C ARG A 388 23.34 16.43 42.31
N SER A 389 22.35 16.85 41.53
CA SER A 389 22.58 17.42 40.20
C SER A 389 23.13 18.85 40.27
N LYS A 390 24.40 19.02 39.89
CA LYS A 390 25.09 20.33 39.91
C LYS A 390 24.66 21.28 38.79
N ASN A 391 23.88 20.79 37.82
CA ASN A 391 23.55 21.54 36.62
C ASN A 391 22.51 22.65 36.87
N ASN A 392 21.72 22.56 37.96
CA ASN A 392 20.70 23.56 38.28
C ASN A 392 20.55 23.77 39.80
N VAL A 393 21.49 24.52 40.38
CA VAL A 393 21.58 24.80 41.83
C VAL A 393 20.33 25.48 42.38
N ARG A 394 19.72 26.41 41.61
CA ARG A 394 18.49 27.11 42.00
C ARG A 394 17.31 26.16 42.11
N LEU A 395 17.11 25.31 41.11
CA LEU A 395 16.06 24.28 41.13
C LEU A 395 16.26 23.31 42.30
N CYS A 396 17.50 22.86 42.56
CA CYS A 396 17.79 22.00 43.71
C CYS A 396 17.41 22.69 45.03
N THR A 397 17.66 24.00 45.13
CA THR A 397 17.28 24.79 46.29
C THR A 397 15.76 24.93 46.42
N ASP A 398 15.04 25.18 45.33
CA ASP A 398 13.58 25.28 45.31
C ASP A 398 12.92 23.95 45.72
N ILE A 399 13.45 22.83 45.22
CA ILE A 399 13.04 21.47 45.64
C ILE A 399 13.29 21.30 47.14
N ALA A 400 14.50 21.60 47.62
CA ALA A 400 14.86 21.50 49.04
C ALA A 400 13.99 22.36 49.95
N ASN A 401 13.69 23.60 49.54
CA ASN A 401 12.78 24.51 50.26
C ASN A 401 11.36 23.94 50.35
N SER A 402 10.87 23.32 49.27
CA SER A 402 9.54 22.71 49.26
C SER A 402 9.43 21.48 50.18
N TRP A 403 10.56 20.82 50.46
CA TRP A 403 10.65 19.58 51.22
C TRP A 403 11.01 19.74 52.68
N ALA A 404 11.70 20.83 53.00
CA ALA A 404 12.21 21.09 54.35
C ALA A 404 11.10 21.02 55.40
N GLY A 405 11.22 20.04 56.31
CA GLY A 405 10.25 19.79 57.38
C GLY A 405 8.98 19.03 56.97
N LYS A 406 8.82 18.66 55.69
CA LYS A 406 7.70 17.85 55.19
C LYS A 406 8.09 16.44 54.76
N VAL A 407 9.24 16.31 54.09
CA VAL A 407 9.71 15.05 53.50
C VAL A 407 11.09 14.66 54.07
N LEU A 408 11.95 15.65 54.28
CA LEU A 408 13.31 15.47 54.81
C LEU A 408 13.57 16.47 55.94
N ASP A 409 14.41 16.07 56.88
CA ASP A 409 14.91 16.96 57.92
C ASP A 409 15.90 17.97 57.31
N ARG A 410 15.86 19.21 57.80
CA ARG A 410 16.69 20.32 57.29
C ARG A 410 18.19 20.00 57.39
N ARG A 411 18.59 19.24 58.41
CA ARG A 411 19.98 18.79 58.62
C ARG A 411 20.44 17.81 57.55
N GLU A 412 19.56 16.89 57.13
CA GLU A 412 19.87 15.94 56.07
C GLU A 412 20.06 16.67 54.73
N ILE A 413 19.19 17.65 54.42
CA ILE A 413 19.30 18.47 53.21
C ILE A 413 20.66 19.18 53.12
N ILE A 414 21.09 19.79 54.23
CA ILE A 414 22.37 20.52 54.29
C ILE A 414 23.54 19.55 54.14
N HIS A 415 23.51 18.40 54.82
CA HIS A 415 24.55 17.38 54.69
C HIS A 415 24.72 16.91 53.23
N ILE A 416 23.61 16.70 52.51
CA ILE A 416 23.66 16.33 51.08
C ILE A 416 24.32 17.43 50.25
N PHE A 417 23.96 18.68 50.47
CA PHE A 417 24.54 19.80 49.72
C PHE A 417 26.04 19.98 50.03
N GLU A 418 26.44 19.79 51.28
CA GLU A 418 27.85 19.84 51.71
C GLU A 418 28.68 18.70 51.12
N GLU A 419 28.18 17.44 51.15
CA GLU A 419 28.83 16.29 50.52
C GLU A 419 29.06 16.51 49.03
N ASN A 420 28.10 17.13 48.34
CA ASN A 420 28.18 17.41 46.91
C ASN A 420 28.98 18.69 46.58
N LYS A 421 29.47 19.42 47.59
CA LYS A 421 30.19 20.69 47.46
C LYS A 421 29.35 21.81 46.80
N MET A 422 28.05 21.83 47.05
CA MET A 422 27.12 22.85 46.52
C MET A 422 26.86 23.95 47.55
N ILE A 423 27.90 24.75 47.81
CA ILE A 423 27.87 25.83 48.82
C ILE A 423 26.78 26.87 48.49
N GLU A 424 26.56 27.16 47.21
CA GLU A 424 25.49 28.08 46.76
C GLU A 424 24.09 27.55 47.10
N ALA A 425 23.84 26.24 47.00
CA ALA A 425 22.55 25.65 47.39
C ALA A 425 22.32 25.73 48.90
N VAL A 426 23.36 25.50 49.71
CA VAL A 426 23.31 25.66 51.18
C VAL A 426 22.93 27.10 51.53
N TYR A 427 23.61 28.07 50.91
CA TYR A 427 23.34 29.49 51.14
C TYR A 427 21.90 29.86 50.76
N LEU A 428 21.45 29.55 49.54
CA LEU A 428 20.10 29.90 49.09
C LEU A 428 19.00 29.20 49.90
N HIS A 429 19.23 27.96 50.34
CA HIS A 429 18.28 27.21 51.18
C HIS A 429 18.11 27.88 52.53
N LEU A 430 19.22 28.13 53.22
CA LEU A 430 19.24 28.76 54.54
C LEU A 430 18.83 30.24 54.49
N GLN A 431 19.13 30.97 53.41
CA GLN A 431 18.66 32.34 53.21
C GLN A 431 17.13 32.43 53.19
N SER A 432 16.45 31.45 52.57
CA SER A 432 14.98 31.43 52.51
C SER A 432 14.30 31.31 53.88
N ILE A 433 15.04 30.84 54.89
CA ILE A 433 14.54 30.57 56.25
C ILE A 433 15.28 31.37 57.32
N ALA A 434 16.19 32.26 56.93
CA ALA A 434 17.06 33.02 57.84
C ALA A 434 16.28 33.84 58.88
N SER A 435 15.08 34.33 58.54
CA SER A 435 14.21 35.07 59.48
C SER A 435 13.51 34.20 60.53
N THR A 436 13.54 32.88 60.35
CA THR A 436 12.87 31.88 61.21
C THR A 436 13.85 30.88 61.82
N LEU A 437 15.15 31.13 61.68
CA LEU A 437 16.21 30.23 62.11
C LEU A 437 16.51 30.45 63.59
N GLU A 438 16.32 29.41 64.40
CA GLU A 438 16.58 29.45 65.85
C GLU A 438 17.61 28.38 66.29
N GLU A 439 18.12 27.57 65.36
CA GLU A 439 19.05 26.47 65.62
C GLU A 439 20.52 26.89 65.41
N ASN A 440 21.34 26.74 66.45
CA ASN A 440 22.74 27.17 66.44
C ASN A 440 23.61 26.57 65.32
N ASP A 441 23.46 25.27 65.07
CA ASP A 441 24.27 24.58 64.05
C ASP A 441 23.91 25.05 62.63
N LEU A 442 22.63 25.33 62.38
CA LEU A 442 22.13 25.76 61.07
C LEU A 442 22.52 27.20 60.77
N GLU A 443 22.48 28.08 61.78
CA GLU A 443 22.89 29.47 61.63
C GLU A 443 24.40 29.59 61.40
N PHE A 444 25.20 28.77 62.07
CA PHE A 444 26.63 28.70 61.80
C PHE A 444 26.93 28.18 60.39
N SER A 445 26.22 27.15 59.91
CA SER A 445 26.34 26.70 58.51
C SER A 445 25.90 27.76 57.49
N PHE A 446 24.88 28.57 57.81
CA PHE A 446 24.45 29.69 56.96
C PHE A 446 25.55 30.72 56.81
N ILE A 447 26.14 31.15 57.94
CA ILE A 447 27.21 32.14 57.94
C ILE A 447 28.45 31.61 57.22
N ARG A 448 28.81 30.34 57.43
CA ARG A 448 29.91 29.68 56.72
C ARG A 448 29.71 29.72 55.20
N ALA A 449 28.50 29.42 54.73
CA ALA A 449 28.16 29.46 53.31
C ALA A 449 28.15 30.90 52.77
N ALA A 450 27.60 31.87 53.52
CA ALA A 450 27.58 33.28 53.13
C ALA A 450 28.98 33.90 53.02
N VAL A 451 29.91 33.56 53.92
CA VAL A 451 31.32 33.96 53.87
C VAL A 451 32.00 33.38 52.62
N GLN A 452 31.76 32.11 52.31
CA GLN A 452 32.31 31.46 51.10
C GLN A 452 31.75 32.06 49.81
N MET A 453 30.49 32.52 49.82
CA MET A 453 29.83 33.23 48.72
C MET A 453 30.17 34.74 48.64
N GLN A 454 31.03 35.24 49.53
CA GLN A 454 31.41 36.67 49.65
C GLN A 454 30.23 37.62 49.94
N GLN A 455 29.14 37.12 50.53
CA GLN A 455 27.95 37.90 50.88
C GLN A 455 28.10 38.56 52.26
N LEU A 456 29.09 39.44 52.40
CA LEU A 456 29.50 40.03 53.70
C LEU A 456 28.39 40.84 54.40
N LYS A 457 27.48 41.45 53.62
CA LYS A 457 26.38 42.26 54.16
C LYS A 457 25.35 41.42 54.92
N GLU A 458 25.05 40.21 54.43
CA GLU A 458 24.11 39.32 55.14
C GLU A 458 24.75 38.70 56.37
N VAL A 459 26.06 38.43 56.33
CA VAL A 459 26.80 38.00 57.52
C VAL A 459 26.72 39.09 58.60
N GLU A 460 26.89 40.36 58.24
CA GLU A 460 26.77 41.48 59.19
C GLU A 460 25.37 41.60 59.80
N ILE A 461 24.32 41.44 58.98
CA ILE A 461 22.93 41.48 59.45
C ILE A 461 22.65 40.34 60.44
N VAL A 462 22.99 39.10 60.09
CA VAL A 462 22.72 37.94 60.96
C VAL A 462 23.54 37.98 62.24
N VAL A 463 24.80 38.38 62.16
CA VAL A 463 25.65 38.59 63.33
C VAL A 463 25.06 39.63 64.29
N ARG A 464 24.48 40.71 63.76
CA ARG A 464 23.96 41.82 64.55
C ARG A 464 22.58 41.51 65.13
N ASP A 465 21.74 40.83 64.36
CA ASP A 465 20.31 40.69 64.64
C ASP A 465 19.96 39.33 65.28
N SER A 466 20.82 38.31 65.17
CA SER A 466 20.61 36.99 65.78
C SER A 466 21.47 36.72 67.01
N THR A 467 20.95 35.88 67.92
CA THR A 467 21.62 35.42 69.15
C THR A 467 21.86 33.91 69.17
N HIS A 468 21.55 33.21 68.08
CA HIS A 468 21.52 31.75 68.01
C HIS A 468 22.78 31.18 67.34
N TYR A 469 23.98 31.60 67.75
CA TYR A 469 25.25 30.99 67.31
C TYR A 469 26.32 31.06 68.40
N ASP A 470 27.31 30.16 68.38
CA ASP A 470 28.45 30.23 69.30
C ASP A 470 29.40 31.36 68.88
N ALA A 471 29.42 32.43 69.68
CA ALA A 471 30.25 33.61 69.43
C ALA A 471 31.75 33.31 69.39
N VAL A 472 32.23 32.29 70.11
CA VAL A 472 33.67 31.94 70.16
C VAL A 472 34.08 31.22 68.88
N GLU A 473 33.31 30.20 68.47
CA GLU A 473 33.56 29.44 67.24
C GLU A 473 33.45 30.35 66.00
N MET A 474 32.46 31.24 66.01
CA MET A 474 32.22 32.22 64.95
C MET A 474 33.36 33.24 64.82
N ARG A 475 33.85 33.78 65.93
CA ARG A 475 35.00 34.69 65.95
C ARG A 475 36.26 34.02 65.41
N ASP A 476 36.55 32.81 65.87
CA ASP A 476 37.76 32.09 65.47
C ASP A 476 37.74 31.75 63.96
N PHE A 477 36.57 31.37 63.42
CA PHE A 477 36.39 31.14 61.97
C PHE A 477 36.58 32.41 61.13
N LEU A 478 36.00 33.54 61.55
CA LEU A 478 36.14 34.82 60.83
C LEU A 478 37.59 35.35 60.86
N MET A 479 38.29 35.17 61.98
CA MET A 479 39.71 35.52 62.11
C MET A 479 40.59 34.68 61.18
N GLU A 480 40.30 33.39 61.03
CA GLU A 480 41.05 32.50 60.13
C GLU A 480 40.87 32.87 58.65
N LYS A 481 39.68 33.35 58.25
CA LYS A 481 39.35 33.64 56.85
C LYS A 481 39.85 34.99 56.31
N ASN A 482 40.45 35.85 57.15
CA ASN A 482 41.06 37.13 56.75
C ASN A 482 40.17 37.98 55.82
N LEU A 483 38.94 38.28 56.25
CA LEU A 483 37.97 39.02 55.45
C LEU A 483 38.41 40.49 55.21
N PRO A 484 38.18 41.05 54.01
CA PRO A 484 38.65 42.39 53.62
C PRO A 484 38.00 43.54 54.41
N ASP A 485 36.82 43.32 55.01
CA ASP A 485 36.03 44.32 55.74
C ASP A 485 35.95 44.02 57.26
N SER A 486 37.08 43.67 57.87
CA SER A 486 37.19 43.37 59.31
C SER A 486 36.62 44.46 60.25
N LYS A 487 36.47 45.71 59.77
CA LYS A 487 35.92 46.84 60.56
C LYS A 487 34.40 46.81 60.75
N SER A 488 33.65 46.08 59.94
CA SER A 488 32.18 45.98 60.05
C SER A 488 31.73 44.94 61.09
N PHE A 489 32.66 44.12 61.59
CA PHE A 489 32.39 43.01 62.52
C PHE A 489 32.85 43.30 63.97
N THR A 490 33.07 44.57 64.32
CA THR A 490 33.55 45.03 65.65
C THR A 490 32.66 44.66 66.83
N HIS A 491 31.46 44.13 66.58
CA HIS A 491 30.55 43.63 67.62
C HIS A 491 30.82 42.17 68.03
N ILE A 492 31.65 41.42 67.27
CA ILE A 492 32.04 40.03 67.57
C ILE A 492 33.48 39.92 68.11
N TYR A 493 34.34 40.88 67.76
CA TYR A 493 35.71 40.99 68.29
C TYR A 493 35.70 41.57 69.72
#